data_AF-D0GI97-F1
#
_entry.id   AF-D0GI97-F1
#
_cell.length_a   1.000
_cell.length_b   1.000
_cell.length_c   1.000
_cell.angle_alpha   90.00
_cell.angle_beta   90.00
_cell.angle_gamma   90.00
#
_symmetry.space_group_name_H-M   'P 1'
#
loop_
_entity.id
_entity.type
_entity.pdbx_description
1 polymer ?
#
loop_
_entity_poly.entity_id
_entity_poly.type
_entity_poly.pdbx_seq_one_letter_code
_entity_poly.pdbx_strand_id
1 'polypeptide(L)'
;MASKYQDIGVYLSWALKVTKKIFREEIKWIFYLFVLILVSSLSNYIPITMEQKIFSWIKSGIIAVIFNTSFILFYRKVIFKIEGKENIELKKVFIKAVILGIIETAIYSLTLNSYIEVDSGIISLFLMVAALFFIFGFLYFKPLYISRNIGFEEAINYNFRLSKGNKMRMFGPIFVTRLLFGIITLVISEVIENLLEIGIISIIVIMLISALVDVLFKVFSIVLESIIYLNVEYLYKEEDIN
;
A
#
# COMPACT_ATOMS: atom_id res chain seq x y z
N MET A 1 -10.72 -15.29 22.90
CA MET A 1 -10.90 -13.95 23.50
C MET A 1 -9.89 -13.01 22.86
N ALA A 2 -10.31 -12.19 21.90
CA ALA A 2 -9.49 -11.08 21.42
C ALA A 2 -9.61 -9.94 22.45
N SER A 3 -8.50 -9.55 23.09
CA SER A 3 -8.52 -8.42 24.03
C SER A 3 -8.77 -7.12 23.28
N LYS A 4 -9.45 -6.17 23.94
CA LYS A 4 -9.69 -4.81 23.44
C LYS A 4 -8.40 -4.00 23.22
N TYR A 5 -7.24 -4.50 23.66
CA TYR A 5 -5.96 -3.88 23.38
C TYR A 5 -4.94 -4.98 23.09
N GLN A 6 -4.65 -5.18 21.81
CA GLN A 6 -3.53 -6.01 21.38
C GLN A 6 -2.29 -5.13 21.23
N ASP A 7 -1.19 -5.59 21.81
CA ASP A 7 0.11 -4.96 21.68
C ASP A 7 0.57 -4.95 20.21
N ILE A 8 1.26 -3.89 19.79
CA ILE A 8 1.84 -3.74 18.45
C ILE A 8 2.69 -4.98 18.08
N GLY A 9 3.49 -5.49 19.03
CA GLY A 9 4.31 -6.68 18.86
C GLY A 9 3.50 -7.94 18.56
N VAL A 10 2.27 -8.06 19.07
CA VAL A 10 1.38 -9.17 18.75
C VAL A 10 0.91 -9.08 17.30
N TYR A 11 0.48 -7.90 16.85
CA TYR A 11 0.09 -7.69 15.45
C TYR A 11 1.25 -7.96 14.49
N LEU A 12 2.46 -7.49 14.81
CA LEU A 12 3.66 -7.74 13.99
C LEU A 12 3.99 -9.24 13.94
N SER A 13 3.93 -9.95 15.07
CA SER A 13 4.19 -11.39 15.14
C SER A 13 3.18 -12.19 14.30
N TRP A 14 1.88 -11.85 14.40
CA TRP A 14 0.84 -12.48 13.60
C TRP A 14 1.00 -12.16 12.12
N ALA A 15 1.30 -10.91 11.77
CA ALA A 15 1.59 -10.51 10.40
C ALA A 15 2.75 -11.31 9.82
N LEU A 16 3.87 -11.47 10.54
CA LEU A 16 5.00 -12.28 10.08
C LEU A 16 4.61 -13.73 9.80
N LYS A 17 3.81 -14.36 10.67
CA LYS A 17 3.34 -15.73 10.48
C LYS A 17 2.43 -15.85 9.24
N VAL A 18 1.48 -14.94 9.10
CA VAL A 18 0.54 -14.94 7.97
C VAL A 18 1.27 -14.59 6.67
N THR A 19 2.19 -13.63 6.67
CA THR A 19 3.02 -13.29 5.51
C THR A 19 3.78 -14.50 5.01
N LYS A 20 4.42 -15.29 5.87
CA LYS A 20 5.09 -16.55 5.46
C LYS A 20 4.12 -17.53 4.78
N LYS A 21 2.89 -17.65 5.29
CA LYS A 21 1.84 -18.48 4.67
C LYS A 21 1.46 -17.94 3.29
N ILE A 22 1.19 -16.63 3.19
CA ILE A 22 0.83 -15.96 1.93
C ILE A 22 1.95 -16.09 0.90
N PHE A 23 3.24 -15.97 1.28
CA PHE A 23 4.37 -16.18 0.36
C PHE A 23 4.37 -17.56 -0.28
N ARG A 24 4.10 -18.61 0.50
CA ARG A 24 4.06 -19.99 -0.02
C ARG A 24 2.87 -20.22 -0.94
N GLU A 25 1.70 -19.72 -0.55
CA GLU A 25 0.47 -20.02 -1.27
C GLU A 25 0.21 -19.10 -2.46
N GLU A 26 0.80 -17.90 -2.47
CA GLU A 26 0.54 -16.85 -3.46
C GLU A 26 1.80 -16.40 -4.21
N ILE A 27 2.82 -17.27 -4.28
CA ILE A 27 4.12 -16.95 -4.88
C ILE A 27 4.01 -16.40 -6.31
N LYS A 28 3.10 -16.95 -7.13
CA LYS A 28 2.88 -16.48 -8.51
C LYS A 28 2.40 -15.03 -8.56
N TRP A 29 1.54 -14.67 -7.60
CA TRP A 29 0.91 -13.37 -7.54
C TRP A 29 1.89 -12.33 -6.94
N ILE A 30 2.70 -12.75 -5.98
CA ILE A 30 3.82 -11.95 -5.45
C ILE A 30 4.89 -11.73 -6.51
N PHE A 31 5.22 -12.74 -7.31
CA PHE A 31 6.15 -12.61 -8.44
C PHE A 31 5.62 -11.61 -9.49
N TYR A 32 4.32 -11.63 -9.77
CA TYR A 32 3.68 -10.61 -10.61
C TYR A 32 3.86 -9.19 -10.04
N LEU A 33 3.63 -8.98 -8.73
CA LEU A 33 3.88 -7.70 -8.08
C LEU A 33 5.36 -7.28 -8.15
N PHE A 34 6.28 -8.23 -8.05
CA PHE A 34 7.71 -7.99 -8.17
C PHE A 34 8.09 -7.47 -9.56
N VAL A 35 7.58 -8.13 -10.61
CA VAL A 35 7.77 -7.67 -12.00
C VAL A 35 7.16 -6.28 -12.20
N LEU A 36 5.99 -6.00 -11.64
CA LEU A 36 5.39 -4.66 -11.70
C LEU A 36 6.26 -3.58 -11.04
N ILE A 37 6.86 -3.87 -9.88
CA ILE A 37 7.80 -2.94 -9.23
C ILE A 37 9.00 -2.70 -10.14
N LEU A 38 9.62 -3.75 -10.69
CA LEU A 38 10.75 -3.60 -11.60
C LEU A 38 10.43 -2.74 -12.82
N VAL A 39 9.29 -2.99 -13.49
CA VAL A 39 8.85 -2.20 -14.64
C VAL A 39 8.62 -0.75 -14.27
N SER A 40 8.05 -0.48 -13.09
CA SER A 40 7.83 0.87 -12.59
C SER A 40 9.14 1.58 -12.19
N SER A 41 10.16 0.84 -11.75
CA SER A 41 11.47 1.42 -11.43
C SER A 41 12.27 1.73 -12.70
N LEU A 42 12.16 0.87 -13.74
CA LEU A 42 12.84 1.07 -15.02
C LEU A 42 12.41 2.35 -15.74
N SER A 43 11.16 2.78 -15.58
CA SER A 43 10.69 4.02 -16.21
C SER A 43 11.42 5.27 -15.72
N ASN A 44 12.06 5.23 -14.54
CA ASN A 44 12.80 6.37 -13.99
C ASN A 44 14.18 6.56 -14.63
N TYR A 45 14.70 5.56 -15.36
CA TYR A 45 16.04 5.59 -15.96
C TYR A 45 16.04 5.88 -17.47
N ILE A 46 14.87 6.05 -18.09
CA ILE A 46 14.75 6.39 -19.51
C ILE A 46 14.60 7.91 -19.63
N PRO A 47 15.58 8.65 -20.17
CA PRO A 47 15.48 10.10 -20.33
C PRO A 47 14.37 10.46 -21.32
N ILE A 48 13.49 11.39 -20.92
CA ILE A 48 12.34 11.83 -21.72
C ILE A 48 12.67 13.20 -22.33
N THR A 49 12.49 13.35 -23.64
CA THR A 49 12.62 14.65 -24.32
C THR A 49 11.42 15.55 -24.01
N MET A 50 11.61 16.89 -24.05
CA MET A 50 10.59 17.87 -23.68
C MET A 50 9.26 17.71 -24.47
N GLU A 51 9.34 17.33 -25.74
CA GLU A 51 8.18 17.13 -26.63
C GLU A 51 7.37 15.86 -26.29
N GLN A 52 7.94 14.90 -25.57
CA GLN A 52 7.28 13.65 -25.18
C GLN A 52 6.65 13.69 -23.79
N LYS A 53 6.72 14.83 -23.08
CA LYS A 53 6.29 14.95 -21.68
C LYS A 53 4.84 14.51 -21.46
N ILE A 54 3.89 14.99 -22.26
CA ILE A 54 2.46 14.66 -22.10
C ILE A 54 2.22 13.15 -22.29
N PHE A 55 2.79 12.56 -23.34
CA PHE A 55 2.63 11.12 -23.60
C PHE A 55 3.29 10.27 -22.50
N SER A 56 4.45 10.70 -22.02
CA SER A 56 5.13 10.05 -20.90
C SER A 56 4.32 10.11 -19.60
N TRP A 57 3.65 11.24 -19.32
CA TRP A 57 2.82 11.41 -18.14
C TRP A 57 1.58 10.51 -18.17
N ILE A 58 0.92 10.42 -19.32
CA ILE A 58 -0.21 9.50 -19.51
C ILE A 58 0.26 8.06 -19.29
N LYS A 59 1.40 7.68 -19.87
CA LYS A 59 1.99 6.35 -19.71
C LYS A 59 2.34 6.04 -18.25
N SER A 60 3.00 6.95 -17.53
CA SER A 60 3.35 6.76 -16.11
C SER A 60 2.10 6.69 -15.24
N GLY A 61 1.09 7.50 -15.53
CA GLY A 61 -0.21 7.46 -14.84
C GLY A 61 -0.90 6.12 -15.02
N ILE A 62 -0.95 5.58 -16.25
CA ILE A 62 -1.53 4.26 -16.52
C ILE A 62 -0.77 3.15 -15.77
N ILE A 63 0.57 3.17 -15.80
CA ILE A 63 1.39 2.20 -15.06
C ILE A 63 1.12 2.28 -13.56
N ALA A 64 1.04 3.48 -12.99
CA ALA A 64 0.73 3.69 -11.58
C ALA A 64 -0.68 3.20 -11.21
N VAL A 65 -1.68 3.40 -12.07
CA VAL A 65 -3.03 2.88 -11.86
C VAL A 65 -3.03 1.34 -11.89
N ILE A 66 -2.37 0.70 -12.86
CA ILE A 66 -2.24 -0.76 -12.93
C ILE A 66 -1.54 -1.30 -11.67
N PHE A 67 -0.47 -0.63 -11.25
CA PHE A 67 0.29 -0.95 -10.06
C PHE A 67 -0.58 -0.88 -8.80
N ASN A 68 -1.23 0.25 -8.54
CA ASN A 68 -2.07 0.44 -7.35
C ASN A 68 -3.28 -0.52 -7.36
N THR A 69 -3.96 -0.66 -8.50
CA THR A 69 -5.07 -1.62 -8.68
C THR A 69 -4.63 -3.04 -8.35
N SER A 70 -3.44 -3.43 -8.79
CA SER A 70 -2.87 -4.74 -8.46
C SER A 70 -2.77 -4.89 -6.95
N PHE A 71 -2.02 -4.04 -6.24
CA PHE A 71 -1.91 -4.16 -4.78
C PHE A 71 -3.26 -4.14 -4.04
N ILE A 72 -4.24 -3.37 -4.50
CA ILE A 72 -5.60 -3.35 -3.92
C ILE A 72 -6.30 -4.71 -4.11
N LEU A 73 -6.18 -5.34 -5.28
CA LEU A 73 -6.70 -6.70 -5.51
C LEU A 73 -6.00 -7.73 -4.62
N PHE A 74 -4.70 -7.54 -4.32
CA PHE A 74 -3.98 -8.41 -3.39
C PHE A 74 -4.61 -8.36 -2.02
N TYR A 75 -4.96 -7.16 -1.61
CA TYR A 75 -5.50 -6.86 -0.32
C TYR A 75 -6.74 -7.70 -0.03
N ARG A 76 -7.67 -7.75 -1.00
CA ARG A 76 -8.83 -8.65 -0.90
C ARG A 76 -8.41 -10.11 -0.81
N LYS A 77 -7.46 -10.53 -1.65
CA LYS A 77 -6.99 -11.92 -1.66
C LYS A 77 -6.44 -12.34 -0.30
N VAL A 78 -5.63 -11.49 0.31
CA VAL A 78 -5.08 -11.69 1.66
C VAL A 78 -6.19 -11.75 2.70
N ILE A 79 -7.13 -10.81 2.71
CA ILE A 79 -8.27 -10.82 3.65
C ILE A 79 -9.05 -12.13 3.51
N PHE A 80 -9.42 -12.53 2.29
CA PHE A 80 -10.24 -13.72 2.06
C PHE A 80 -9.51 -15.00 2.47
N LYS A 81 -8.19 -15.05 2.29
CA LYS A 81 -7.35 -16.14 2.79
C LYS A 81 -7.29 -16.20 4.31
N ILE A 82 -7.25 -15.06 4.99
CA ILE A 82 -7.30 -15.01 6.46
C ILE A 82 -8.67 -15.49 6.95
N GLU A 83 -9.75 -15.07 6.27
CA GLU A 83 -11.13 -15.46 6.61
C GLU A 83 -11.53 -16.88 6.17
N GLY A 84 -10.71 -17.56 5.35
CA GLY A 84 -11.05 -18.87 4.77
C GLY A 84 -12.21 -18.82 3.77
N LYS A 85 -12.41 -17.69 3.07
CA LYS A 85 -13.50 -17.47 2.11
C LYS A 85 -13.03 -17.57 0.66
N GLU A 86 -13.93 -17.99 -0.22
CA GLU A 86 -13.71 -17.96 -1.67
C GLU A 86 -13.92 -16.57 -2.27
N ASN A 87 -13.16 -16.23 -3.32
CA ASN A 87 -13.19 -14.93 -3.99
C ASN A 87 -14.21 -14.90 -5.15
N ILE A 88 -15.50 -14.90 -4.79
CA ILE A 88 -16.61 -15.19 -5.72
C ILE A 88 -16.99 -13.99 -6.63
N GLU A 89 -16.78 -12.75 -6.18
CA GLU A 89 -17.24 -11.54 -6.91
C GLU A 89 -16.08 -10.77 -7.59
N LEU A 90 -15.38 -11.39 -8.53
CA LEU A 90 -14.18 -10.78 -9.14
C LEU A 90 -14.47 -9.51 -9.94
N LYS A 91 -15.54 -9.47 -10.74
CA LYS A 91 -15.82 -8.33 -11.65
C LYS A 91 -16.14 -7.03 -10.91
N LYS A 92 -17.05 -7.08 -9.93
CA LYS A 92 -17.45 -5.91 -9.14
C LYS A 92 -16.26 -5.34 -8.36
N VAL A 93 -15.45 -6.21 -7.79
CA VAL A 93 -14.26 -5.79 -7.05
C VAL A 93 -13.15 -5.29 -7.95
N PHE A 94 -12.98 -5.84 -9.15
CA PHE A 94 -12.05 -5.29 -10.11
C PHE A 94 -12.34 -3.81 -10.40
N ILE A 95 -13.61 -3.47 -10.62
CA ILE A 95 -14.04 -2.07 -10.82
C ILE A 95 -13.73 -1.21 -9.58
N LYS A 96 -14.07 -1.69 -8.37
CA LYS A 96 -13.72 -1.00 -7.12
C LYS A 96 -12.22 -0.76 -6.98
N ALA A 97 -11.41 -1.77 -7.31
CA ALA A 97 -9.95 -1.70 -7.24
C ALA A 97 -9.39 -0.66 -8.22
N VAL A 98 -9.92 -0.60 -9.44
CA VAL A 98 -9.51 0.39 -10.45
C VAL A 98 -9.84 1.80 -9.99
N ILE A 99 -11.05 2.03 -9.47
CA ILE A 99 -11.46 3.35 -8.94
C ILE A 99 -10.52 3.78 -7.81
N LEU A 100 -10.26 2.91 -6.85
CA LEU A 100 -9.30 3.20 -5.78
C LEU A 100 -7.89 3.40 -6.30
N GLY A 101 -7.45 2.63 -7.30
CA GLY A 101 -6.13 2.75 -7.91
C GLY A 101 -5.94 4.12 -8.59
N ILE A 102 -6.98 4.65 -9.24
CA ILE A 102 -6.99 6.01 -9.80
C ILE A 102 -6.90 7.05 -8.68
N ILE A 103 -7.69 6.91 -7.61
CA ILE A 103 -7.67 7.84 -6.47
C ILE A 103 -6.30 7.87 -5.80
N GLU A 104 -5.71 6.71 -5.49
CA GLU A 104 -4.38 6.61 -4.87
C GLU A 104 -3.30 7.21 -5.77
N THR A 105 -3.38 6.98 -7.09
CA THR A 105 -2.45 7.58 -8.07
C THR A 105 -2.58 9.10 -8.09
N ALA A 106 -3.79 9.63 -8.10
CA ALA A 106 -4.04 11.07 -8.08
C ALA A 106 -3.50 11.72 -6.79
N ILE A 107 -3.79 11.14 -5.61
CA ILE A 107 -3.26 11.63 -4.33
C ILE A 107 -1.73 11.61 -4.31
N TYR A 108 -1.12 10.52 -4.80
CA TYR A 108 0.34 10.41 -4.89
C TYR A 108 0.93 11.51 -5.80
N SER A 109 0.35 11.75 -6.97
CA SER A 109 0.80 12.81 -7.88
C SER A 109 0.67 14.22 -7.29
N LEU A 110 -0.33 14.47 -6.45
CA LEU A 110 -0.56 15.76 -5.79
C LEU A 110 0.40 16.00 -4.61
N THR A 111 0.84 14.94 -3.94
CA THR A 111 1.65 15.03 -2.71
C THR A 111 3.15 15.13 -2.96
N LEU A 112 3.66 14.53 -4.04
CA LEU A 112 5.09 14.52 -4.36
C LEU A 112 5.58 15.74 -5.14
N ASN A 113 4.73 16.73 -5.40
CA ASN A 113 5.10 17.99 -6.04
C ASN A 113 5.85 17.83 -7.39
N SER A 114 5.77 16.66 -8.02
CA SER A 114 6.50 16.37 -9.26
C SER A 114 5.79 16.86 -10.52
N TYR A 115 4.55 17.33 -10.40
CA TYR A 115 3.69 17.71 -11.53
C TYR A 115 3.19 19.14 -11.47
N ILE A 116 3.21 19.76 -10.29
CA ILE A 116 2.90 21.17 -10.11
C ILE A 116 4.17 21.75 -9.51
N GLU A 117 4.90 22.56 -10.29
CA GLU A 117 5.97 23.42 -9.78
C GLU A 117 5.35 24.45 -8.83
N VAL A 118 4.90 23.99 -7.66
CA VAL A 118 4.43 24.86 -6.61
C VAL A 118 5.67 25.40 -5.93
N ASP A 119 6.15 26.51 -6.45
CA ASP A 119 7.35 27.23 -6.06
C ASP A 119 7.25 27.88 -4.66
N SER A 120 6.41 27.33 -3.77
CA SER A 120 6.26 27.82 -2.40
C SER A 120 6.24 26.64 -1.42
N GLY A 121 7.24 26.59 -0.53
CA GLY A 121 7.36 25.60 0.54
C GLY A 121 6.14 25.54 1.47
N ILE A 122 5.29 26.57 1.47
CA ILE A 122 4.08 26.65 2.30
C ILE A 122 2.93 25.81 1.71
N ILE A 123 2.70 25.88 0.39
CA ILE A 123 1.60 25.13 -0.24
C ILE A 123 1.92 23.63 -0.24
N SER A 124 3.18 23.25 -0.48
CA SER A 124 3.61 21.85 -0.41
C SER A 124 3.48 21.28 1.02
N LEU A 125 3.87 22.05 2.04
CA LEU A 125 3.64 21.69 3.44
C LEU A 125 2.14 21.52 3.74
N PHE A 126 1.29 22.44 3.27
CA PHE A 126 -0.16 22.36 3.47
C PHE A 126 -0.76 21.11 2.82
N LEU A 127 -0.38 20.80 1.57
CA LEU A 127 -0.83 19.60 0.86
C LEU A 127 -0.36 18.31 1.56
N MET A 128 0.87 18.28 2.06
CA MET A 128 1.38 17.14 2.84
C MET A 128 0.57 16.94 4.13
N VAL A 129 0.33 18.02 4.88
CA VAL A 129 -0.48 17.96 6.12
C VAL A 129 -1.90 17.50 5.79
N ALA A 130 -2.53 18.03 4.75
CA ALA A 130 -3.86 17.62 4.31
C ALA A 130 -3.90 16.12 3.93
N ALA A 131 -2.89 15.63 3.24
CA ALA A 131 -2.77 14.20 2.90
C ALA A 131 -2.61 13.32 4.13
N LEU A 132 -1.81 13.73 5.12
CA LEU A 132 -1.67 13.02 6.39
C LEU A 132 -2.99 12.97 7.17
N PHE A 133 -3.72 14.09 7.24
CA PHE A 133 -5.06 14.13 7.84
C PHE A 133 -6.03 13.18 7.12
N PHE A 134 -5.99 13.16 5.79
CA PHE A 134 -6.80 12.26 4.98
C PHE A 134 -6.46 10.80 5.25
N ILE A 135 -5.18 10.43 5.20
CA ILE A 135 -4.71 9.06 5.50
C ILE A 135 -5.14 8.63 6.91
N PHE A 136 -5.00 9.52 7.90
CA PHE A 136 -5.38 9.24 9.29
C PHE A 136 -6.91 9.13 9.49
N GLY A 137 -7.71 9.79 8.64
CA GLY A 137 -9.17 9.68 8.63
C GLY A 137 -9.70 8.38 8.02
N PHE A 138 -8.96 7.78 7.09
CA PHE A 138 -9.41 6.65 6.26
C PHE A 138 -8.59 5.36 6.46
N LEU A 139 -8.01 5.17 7.66
CA LEU A 139 -7.13 4.03 7.98
C LEU A 139 -7.75 2.65 7.70
N TYR A 140 -9.05 2.47 7.91
CA TYR A 140 -9.75 1.19 7.72
C TYR A 140 -10.48 1.09 6.39
N PHE A 141 -10.54 2.18 5.61
CA PHE A 141 -11.40 2.30 4.44
C PHE A 141 -11.02 1.32 3.33
N LYS A 142 -9.74 1.28 2.94
CA LYS A 142 -9.24 0.42 1.86
C LYS A 142 -9.50 -1.08 2.12
N PRO A 143 -9.06 -1.66 3.27
CA PRO A 143 -9.40 -3.05 3.60
C PRO A 143 -10.91 -3.34 3.56
N LEU A 144 -11.70 -2.43 4.11
CA LEU A 144 -13.14 -2.56 4.24
C LEU A 144 -13.85 -2.53 2.87
N TYR A 145 -13.58 -1.50 2.08
CA TYR A 145 -14.27 -1.24 0.82
C TYR A 145 -14.04 -2.34 -0.21
N ILE A 146 -12.84 -2.94 -0.20
CA ILE A 146 -12.46 -3.99 -1.16
C ILE A 146 -12.89 -5.39 -0.71
N SER A 147 -13.00 -5.63 0.59
CA SER A 147 -13.34 -6.96 1.12
C SER A 147 -14.84 -7.17 1.36
N ARG A 148 -15.61 -6.09 1.57
CA ARG A 148 -17.05 -6.16 1.83
C ARG A 148 -17.86 -5.74 0.61
N ASN A 149 -19.02 -6.35 0.45
CA ASN A 149 -19.93 -6.06 -0.66
C ASN A 149 -20.82 -4.82 -0.37
N ILE A 150 -20.19 -3.73 0.07
CA ILE A 150 -20.86 -2.49 0.47
C ILE A 150 -20.63 -1.35 -0.53
N GLY A 151 -21.49 -0.34 -0.49
CA GLY A 151 -21.34 0.88 -1.30
C GLY A 151 -20.16 1.75 -0.86
N PHE A 152 -19.80 2.77 -1.65
CA PHE A 152 -18.70 3.70 -1.32
C PHE A 152 -19.05 4.55 -0.10
N GLU A 153 -20.24 5.15 -0.08
CA GLU A 153 -20.74 5.95 1.04
C GLU A 153 -20.85 5.12 2.34
N GLU A 154 -21.41 3.93 2.22
CA GLU A 154 -21.51 2.99 3.34
C GLU A 154 -20.12 2.61 3.90
N ALA A 155 -19.13 2.40 3.02
CA ALA A 155 -17.76 2.15 3.43
C ALA A 155 -17.11 3.35 4.13
N ILE A 156 -17.41 4.59 3.73
CA ILE A 156 -16.94 5.80 4.42
C ILE A 156 -17.51 5.84 5.83
N ASN A 157 -18.83 5.70 5.95
CA ASN A 157 -19.52 5.73 7.24
C ASN A 157 -19.01 4.64 8.17
N TYR A 158 -18.86 3.42 7.66
CA TYR A 158 -18.36 2.30 8.44
C TYR A 158 -16.86 2.44 8.78
N ASN A 159 -16.03 3.00 7.90
CA ASN A 159 -14.65 3.37 8.25
C ASN A 159 -14.60 4.32 9.45
N PHE A 160 -15.45 5.34 9.51
CA PHE A 160 -15.47 6.28 10.64
C PHE A 160 -15.93 5.61 11.94
N ARG A 161 -16.89 4.67 11.87
CA ARG A 161 -17.29 3.85 13.01
C ARG A 161 -16.14 2.99 13.52
N LEU A 162 -15.48 2.23 12.63
CA LEU A 162 -14.32 1.41 12.99
C LEU A 162 -13.18 2.25 13.55
N SER A 163 -12.96 3.45 12.99
CA SER A 163 -11.91 4.36 13.44
C SER A 163 -12.12 4.90 14.84
N LYS A 164 -13.37 5.02 15.31
CA LYS A 164 -13.69 5.60 16.63
C LYS A 164 -13.10 4.74 17.74
N GLY A 165 -12.07 5.25 18.42
CA GLY A 165 -11.35 4.54 19.48
C GLY A 165 -10.30 3.51 19.01
N ASN A 166 -10.21 3.21 17.71
CA ASN A 166 -9.27 2.20 17.19
C ASN A 166 -8.18 2.76 16.27
N LYS A 167 -8.12 4.07 15.98
CA LYS A 167 -7.13 4.64 15.05
C LYS A 167 -5.69 4.20 15.34
N MET A 168 -5.28 4.23 16.61
CA MET A 168 -3.92 3.86 17.02
C MET A 168 -3.60 2.37 16.85
N ARG A 169 -4.61 1.49 16.85
CA ARG A 169 -4.40 0.05 16.59
C ARG A 169 -3.92 -0.20 15.16
N MET A 170 -4.37 0.62 14.21
CA MET A 170 -3.92 0.57 12.82
C MET A 170 -2.68 1.46 12.61
N PHE A 171 -2.74 2.72 13.04
CA PHE A 171 -1.67 3.68 12.81
C PHE A 171 -0.34 3.27 13.46
N GLY A 172 -0.34 2.80 14.71
CA GLY A 172 0.87 2.46 15.46
C GLY A 172 1.72 1.39 14.76
N PRO A 173 1.20 0.18 14.51
CA PRO A 173 1.94 -0.88 13.81
C PRO A 173 2.41 -0.48 12.41
N ILE A 174 1.56 0.23 11.65
CA ILE A 174 1.93 0.71 10.30
C ILE A 174 3.06 1.73 10.38
N PHE A 175 3.00 2.67 11.33
CA PHE A 175 4.01 3.70 11.50
C PHE A 175 5.37 3.09 11.85
N VAL A 176 5.41 2.16 12.82
CA VAL A 176 6.63 1.41 13.18
C VAL A 176 7.18 0.65 11.97
N THR A 177 6.31 -0.05 11.24
CA THR A 177 6.68 -0.81 10.03
C THR A 177 7.27 0.10 8.95
N ARG A 178 6.64 1.26 8.69
CA ARG A 178 7.14 2.26 7.74
C ARG A 178 8.46 2.88 8.15
N LEU A 179 8.66 3.17 9.44
CA LEU A 179 9.93 3.69 9.95
C LEU A 179 11.09 2.70 9.73
N LEU A 180 10.89 1.45 10.11
CA LEU A 180 11.91 0.40 9.92
C LEU A 180 12.25 0.22 8.44
N PHE A 181 11.24 0.22 7.58
CA PHE A 181 11.45 0.13 6.15
C PHE A 181 12.17 1.35 5.57
N GLY A 182 11.80 2.56 6.02
CA GLY A 182 12.48 3.80 5.64
C GLY A 182 13.99 3.74 5.92
N ILE A 183 14.38 3.24 7.10
CA ILE A 183 15.79 3.03 7.46
C ILE A 183 16.46 2.05 6.49
N ILE A 184 15.84 0.91 6.20
CA ILE A 184 16.38 -0.08 5.24
C ILE A 184 16.57 0.54 3.86
N THR A 185 15.57 1.29 3.37
CA THR A 185 15.66 1.94 2.04
C THR A 185 16.74 3.00 1.99
N LEU A 186 16.94 3.79 3.05
CA LEU A 186 18.01 4.79 3.11
C LEU A 186 19.39 4.13 3.02
N VAL A 187 19.61 3.05 3.78
CA VAL A 187 20.87 2.28 3.73
C VAL A 187 21.09 1.68 2.35
N ILE A 188 20.05 1.12 1.72
CA ILE A 188 20.15 0.62 0.36
C ILE A 188 20.54 1.75 -0.58
N SER A 189 19.85 2.89 -0.56
CA SER A 189 20.11 4.06 -1.41
C SER A 189 21.54 4.58 -1.30
N GLU A 190 22.09 4.70 -0.09
CA GLU A 190 23.48 5.12 0.12
C GLU A 190 24.47 4.11 -0.47
N VAL A 191 24.17 2.81 -0.34
CA VAL A 191 24.94 1.76 -1.03
C VAL A 191 24.81 1.88 -2.55
N ILE A 192 23.64 2.25 -3.09
CA ILE A 192 23.47 2.48 -4.54
C ILE A 192 24.39 3.59 -5.02
N GLU A 193 24.37 4.74 -4.35
CA GLU A 193 25.15 5.92 -4.74
C GLU A 193 26.65 5.60 -4.83
N ASN A 194 27.17 4.85 -3.87
CA ASN A 194 28.57 4.41 -3.85
C ASN A 194 28.92 3.37 -4.94
N LEU A 195 27.94 2.59 -5.42
CA LEU A 195 28.15 1.51 -6.40
C LEU A 195 27.85 1.92 -7.85
N LEU A 196 27.24 3.09 -8.08
CA LEU A 196 26.96 3.63 -9.41
C LEU A 196 28.24 3.88 -10.22
N GLU A 197 29.38 4.05 -9.55
CA GLU A 197 30.70 4.20 -10.17
C GLU A 197 31.27 2.90 -10.76
N ILE A 198 30.64 1.73 -10.50
CA ILE A 198 31.20 0.40 -10.80
C ILE A 198 30.69 -0.18 -12.13
N GLY A 199 29.62 0.38 -12.71
CA GLY A 199 29.12 0.04 -14.06
C GLY A 199 27.74 -0.64 -14.11
N ILE A 200 27.26 -0.95 -15.31
CA ILE A 200 25.84 -1.29 -15.54
C ILE A 200 25.35 -2.56 -14.82
N ILE A 201 26.24 -3.51 -14.54
CA ILE A 201 25.90 -4.76 -13.85
C ILE A 201 25.55 -4.49 -12.38
N SER A 202 26.26 -3.59 -11.69
CA SER A 202 25.96 -3.25 -10.29
C SER A 202 24.57 -2.61 -10.18
N ILE A 203 24.23 -1.73 -11.13
CA ILE A 203 22.91 -1.08 -11.23
C ILE A 203 21.79 -2.12 -11.32
N ILE A 204 21.92 -3.11 -12.21
CA ILE A 204 20.89 -4.14 -12.39
C ILE A 204 20.72 -4.97 -11.12
N VAL A 205 21.82 -5.41 -10.50
CA VAL A 205 21.78 -6.21 -9.26
C VAL A 205 21.07 -5.44 -8.13
N ILE A 206 21.42 -4.18 -7.98
CA ILE A 206 20.82 -3.28 -7.00
C ILE A 206 19.33 -3.09 -7.25
N MET A 207 18.92 -2.82 -8.49
CA MET A 207 17.50 -2.67 -8.84
C MET A 207 16.69 -3.92 -8.47
N LEU A 208 17.24 -5.11 -8.70
CA LEU A 208 16.62 -6.37 -8.31
C LEU A 208 16.47 -6.48 -6.79
N ILE A 209 17.51 -6.13 -6.02
CA ILE A 209 17.48 -6.15 -4.56
C ILE A 209 16.43 -5.15 -4.03
N SER A 210 16.43 -3.91 -4.53
CA SER A 210 15.46 -2.90 -4.13
C SER A 210 14.03 -3.34 -4.42
N ALA A 211 13.76 -3.88 -5.61
CA ALA A 211 12.43 -4.37 -5.97
C ALA A 211 11.99 -5.57 -5.11
N LEU A 212 12.92 -6.45 -4.72
CA LEU A 212 12.65 -7.54 -3.79
C LEU A 212 12.25 -6.98 -2.41
N VAL A 213 13.05 -6.06 -1.88
CA VAL A 213 12.80 -5.41 -0.58
C VAL A 213 11.45 -4.68 -0.58
N ASP A 214 11.13 -3.95 -1.65
CA ASP A 214 9.84 -3.27 -1.83
C ASP A 214 8.66 -4.24 -1.84
N VAL A 215 8.75 -5.35 -2.58
CA VAL A 215 7.69 -6.37 -2.60
C VAL A 215 7.50 -6.98 -1.23
N LEU A 216 8.59 -7.38 -0.56
CA LEU A 216 8.53 -7.99 0.77
C LEU A 216 7.80 -7.07 1.75
N PHE A 217 8.16 -5.78 1.73
CA PHE A 217 7.54 -4.78 2.57
C PHE A 217 6.07 -4.52 2.25
N LYS A 218 5.71 -4.37 0.97
CA LYS A 218 4.32 -4.14 0.57
C LYS A 218 3.43 -5.33 0.92
N VAL A 219 3.91 -6.55 0.68
CA VAL A 219 3.19 -7.78 1.06
C VAL A 219 3.00 -7.85 2.57
N PHE A 220 4.06 -7.60 3.35
CA PHE A 220 3.97 -7.56 4.81
C PHE A 220 2.98 -6.51 5.31
N SER A 221 3.05 -5.29 4.76
CA SER A 221 2.17 -4.17 5.13
C SER A 221 0.70 -4.51 4.84
N ILE A 222 0.40 -5.08 3.68
CA ILE A 222 -0.96 -5.51 3.33
C ILE A 222 -1.49 -6.56 4.31
N VAL A 223 -0.66 -7.54 4.68
CA VAL A 223 -1.03 -8.56 5.67
C VAL A 223 -1.27 -7.94 7.04
N LEU A 224 -0.38 -7.07 7.50
CA LEU A 224 -0.49 -6.38 8.79
C LEU A 224 -1.79 -5.56 8.87
N GLU A 225 -2.03 -4.72 7.88
CA GLU A 225 -3.25 -3.91 7.81
C GLU A 225 -4.50 -4.80 7.73
N SER A 226 -4.47 -5.91 6.99
CA SER A 226 -5.58 -6.86 6.89
C SER A 226 -5.92 -7.52 8.23
N ILE A 227 -4.90 -7.95 8.99
CA ILE A 227 -5.09 -8.57 10.31
C ILE A 227 -5.70 -7.57 11.30
N ILE A 228 -5.16 -6.35 11.34
CA ILE A 228 -5.66 -5.31 12.24
C ILE A 228 -7.10 -4.96 11.88
N TYR A 229 -7.39 -4.75 10.59
CA TYR A 229 -8.73 -4.50 10.10
C TYR A 229 -9.71 -5.59 10.54
N LEU A 230 -9.41 -6.86 10.26
CA LEU A 230 -10.29 -7.97 10.61
C LEU A 230 -10.51 -8.07 12.12
N ASN A 231 -9.45 -7.89 12.92
CA ASN A 231 -9.57 -7.90 14.37
C ASN A 231 -10.50 -6.79 14.87
N VAL A 232 -10.33 -5.57 14.37
CA VAL A 232 -11.17 -4.43 14.77
C VAL A 232 -12.62 -4.60 14.29
N GLU A 233 -12.82 -5.11 13.07
CA GLU A 233 -14.17 -5.35 12.54
C GLU A 233 -14.91 -6.45 13.31
N TYR A 234 -14.24 -7.54 13.69
CA TYR A 234 -14.86 -8.60 14.49
C TYR A 234 -15.24 -8.11 15.89
N LEU A 235 -14.36 -7.35 16.55
CA LEU A 235 -14.67 -6.74 17.84
C LEU A 235 -15.86 -5.78 17.75
N TYR A 236 -15.91 -4.95 16.70
CA TYR A 236 -17.03 -4.03 16.49
C TYR A 236 -18.36 -4.78 16.32
N LYS A 237 -18.37 -5.89 15.57
CA LYS A 237 -19.58 -6.72 15.41
C LYS A 237 -20.00 -7.43 16.70
N GLU A 238 -19.04 -7.83 17.54
CA GLU A 238 -19.33 -8.40 18.86
C GLU A 238 -19.91 -7.35 19.82
N GLU A 239 -19.43 -6.10 19.77
CA GLU A 239 -19.98 -4.98 20.56
C GLU A 239 -21.38 -4.56 20.08
N ASP A 240 -21.70 -4.64 18.78
CA ASP A 240 -23.04 -4.30 18.25
C ASP A 240 -24.13 -5.36 18.57
N ILE A 241 -23.74 -6.58 18.99
CA ILE A 241 -24.68 -7.67 19.33
C ILE A 241 -25.05 -7.69 20.83
N ASN A 242 -24.30 -6.99 21.68
CA ASN A 242 -24.51 -6.92 23.14
C ASN A 242 -25.07 -5.56 23.58
#